data_AF-A0A1F7D8H3-F1
#
_entry.id   AF-A0A1F7D8H3-F1
#
_cell.length_a   1.000
_cell.length_b   1.000
_cell.length_c   1.000
_cell.angle_alpha   90.00
_cell.angle_beta   90.00
_cell.angle_gamma   90.00
#
_symmetry.space_group_name_H-M   'P 1'
#
loop_
_entity.id
_entity.type
_entity.pdbx_description
1 polymer ?
#
loop_
_entity_poly.entity_id
_entity_poly.type
_entity_poly.pdbx_seq_one_letter_code
_entity_poly.pdbx_strand_id
1 'polypeptide(L)'
;MSNPQSSAGVPVVPVAQSGAEIYNKIMQEIEPELTTDQIPLAKEKYKDETPEQKKARGERYAKAMEEYERRYARHMQEQEAQVRSFKLGAIHFVEDKASQNDQQKMRSIESSFSTP
;
A
#
# COMPACT_ATOMS: atom_id res chain seq x y z
N MET A 1 1.52 4.80 -13.62
CA MET A 1 1.23 3.69 -12.70
C MET A 1 -0.07 3.05 -13.15
N SER A 2 0.01 1.81 -13.64
CA SER A 2 -1.12 1.12 -14.26
C SER A 2 -2.12 0.72 -13.20
N ASN A 3 -3.31 1.33 -13.24
CA ASN A 3 -4.44 0.95 -12.41
C ASN A 3 -4.89 -0.45 -12.86
N PRO A 4 -4.90 -1.49 -12.00
CA PRO A 4 -5.39 -2.80 -12.42
C PRO A 4 -6.91 -2.69 -12.63
N GLN A 5 -7.33 -2.65 -13.89
CA GLN A 5 -8.74 -2.78 -14.25
C GLN A 5 -9.26 -4.13 -13.75
N SER A 6 -10.31 -4.07 -12.93
CA SER A 6 -11.05 -5.20 -12.39
C SER A 6 -11.59 -6.06 -13.53
N SER A 7 -11.08 -7.29 -13.65
CA SER A 7 -11.76 -8.35 -14.40
C SER A 7 -12.74 -9.05 -13.46
N ALA A 8 -14.03 -9.00 -13.80
CA ALA A 8 -15.13 -9.77 -13.20
C ALA A 8 -15.74 -9.31 -11.85
N GLY A 9 -15.56 -8.05 -11.45
CA GLY A 9 -16.27 -7.47 -10.28
C GLY A 9 -15.79 -7.99 -8.92
N VAL A 10 -14.73 -8.80 -8.89
CA VAL A 10 -14.07 -9.23 -7.67
C VAL A 10 -13.21 -8.06 -7.14
N PRO A 11 -13.35 -7.69 -5.85
CA PRO A 11 -12.50 -6.65 -5.26
C PRO A 11 -11.04 -7.10 -5.21
N VAL A 12 -10.12 -6.20 -5.55
CA VAL A 12 -8.68 -6.47 -5.63
C VAL A 12 -8.06 -6.40 -4.24
N VAL A 13 -7.38 -7.47 -3.82
CA VAL A 13 -6.67 -7.54 -2.53
C VAL A 13 -5.52 -6.52 -2.52
N PRO A 14 -5.42 -5.64 -1.52
CA PRO A 14 -4.27 -4.75 -1.37
C PRO A 14 -2.98 -5.56 -1.20
N VAL A 15 -1.94 -5.20 -1.96
CA VAL A 15 -0.62 -5.85 -1.87
C VAL A 15 0.10 -5.39 -0.60
N ALA A 16 0.60 -6.33 0.19
CA ALA A 16 1.44 -6.03 1.34
C ALA A 16 2.87 -5.71 0.88
N GLN A 17 3.38 -4.55 1.29
CA GLN A 17 4.79 -4.17 1.13
C GLN A 17 5.51 -4.40 2.47
N SER A 18 6.77 -4.82 2.42
CA SER A 18 7.62 -4.92 3.60
C SER A 18 7.98 -3.54 4.14
N GLY A 19 8.31 -3.45 5.43
CA GLY A 19 8.75 -2.20 6.04
C GLY A 19 9.99 -1.59 5.36
N ALA A 20 10.92 -2.45 4.91
CA ALA A 20 12.12 -2.02 4.18
C ALA A 20 11.77 -1.42 2.80
N GLU A 21 10.83 -2.01 2.06
CA GLU A 21 10.40 -1.46 0.76
C GLU A 21 9.71 -0.11 0.92
N ILE A 22 8.85 0.04 1.94
CA ILE A 22 8.18 1.32 2.23
C ILE A 22 9.22 2.36 2.63
N TYR A 23 10.14 1.99 3.55
CA TYR A 23 11.23 2.85 3.98
C TYR A 23 12.06 3.35 2.80
N ASN A 24 12.57 2.43 1.97
CA ASN A 24 13.38 2.75 0.82
C ASN A 24 12.63 3.58 -0.21
N LYS A 25 11.36 3.25 -0.50
CA LYS A 25 10.55 4.02 -1.44
C LYS A 25 10.40 5.47 -1.01
N ILE A 26 10.14 5.73 0.27
CA ILE A 26 10.00 7.08 0.81
C ILE A 26 11.36 7.78 0.87
N MET A 27 12.38 7.11 1.41
CA MET A 27 13.71 7.70 1.56
C MET A 27 14.40 7.98 0.23
N GLN A 28 14.16 7.17 -0.80
CA GLN A 28 14.71 7.40 -2.14
C GLN A 28 14.35 8.80 -2.68
N GLU A 29 13.18 9.32 -2.31
CA GLU A 29 12.71 10.65 -2.70
C GLU A 29 13.18 11.77 -1.76
N ILE A 30 13.48 11.47 -0.50
CA ILE A 30 13.85 12.44 0.53
C ILE A 30 15.38 12.58 0.61
N GLU A 31 16.06 11.47 0.89
CA GLU A 31 17.50 11.36 1.06
C GLU A 31 17.95 9.95 0.64
N PRO A 32 18.36 9.75 -0.63
CA PRO A 32 18.70 8.42 -1.15
C PRO A 32 19.90 7.79 -0.44
N GLU A 33 20.77 8.59 0.20
CA GLU A 33 21.90 8.08 0.99
C GLU A 33 21.46 7.33 2.25
N LEU A 34 20.22 7.57 2.72
CA LEU A 34 19.65 6.90 3.88
C LEU A 34 18.85 5.64 3.50
N THR A 35 18.84 5.21 2.24
CA THR A 35 18.23 3.91 1.89
C THR A 35 19.06 2.75 2.44
N THR A 36 18.42 1.59 2.66
CA THR A 36 19.07 0.41 3.27
C THR A 36 20.35 -0.01 2.55
N ASP A 37 20.39 0.16 1.23
CA ASP A 37 21.51 -0.26 0.40
C ASP A 37 22.66 0.76 0.41
N GLN A 38 22.36 2.02 0.73
CA GLN A 38 23.35 3.11 0.72
C GLN A 38 23.97 3.36 2.10
N ILE A 39 23.24 3.09 3.19
CA ILE A 39 23.75 3.24 4.56
C ILE A 39 25.09 2.52 4.78
N PRO A 40 25.30 1.27 4.35
CA PRO A 40 26.58 0.58 4.53
C PRO A 40 27.76 1.26 3.82
N LEU A 41 27.48 1.98 2.73
CA LEU A 41 28.49 2.65 1.91
C LEU A 41 28.90 4.02 2.48
N ALA A 42 28.13 4.57 3.43
CA ALA A 42 28.37 5.89 3.99
C ALA A 42 29.75 6.01 4.67
N LYS A 43 30.21 4.94 5.34
CA LYS A 43 31.52 4.95 6.01
C LYS A 43 32.68 5.20 5.03
N GLU A 44 32.66 4.53 3.89
CA GLU A 44 33.70 4.69 2.88
C GLU A 44 33.55 6.03 2.15
N LYS A 45 32.31 6.41 1.82
CA LYS A 45 31.99 7.67 1.12
C LYS A 45 32.43 8.92 1.88
N TYR A 46 32.44 8.88 3.21
CA TYR A 46 32.76 10.02 4.08
C TYR A 46 34.02 9.80 4.94
N LYS A 47 34.92 8.91 4.54
CA LYS A 47 36.12 8.59 5.34
C LYS A 47 37.03 9.80 5.60
N ASP A 48 37.03 10.77 4.68
CA ASP A 48 37.85 11.98 4.72
C ASP A 48 37.02 13.23 5.09
N GLU A 49 35.80 13.06 5.64
CA GLU A 49 34.94 14.20 5.99
C GLU A 49 35.51 15.02 7.16
N THR A 50 35.44 16.35 7.08
CA THR A 50 35.77 17.22 8.21
C THR A 50 34.63 17.23 9.25
N PRO A 51 34.90 17.64 10.49
CA PRO A 51 33.85 17.78 11.52
C PRO A 51 32.69 18.69 11.09
N GLU A 52 32.98 19.76 10.36
CA GLU A 52 31.97 20.71 9.86
C GLU A 52 31.10 20.06 8.79
N GLN A 53 31.71 19.30 7.87
CA GLN A 53 30.98 18.54 6.84
C GLN A 53 30.10 17.45 7.46
N LYS A 54 30.63 16.74 8.46
CA LYS A 54 29.88 15.75 9.24
C LYS A 54 28.66 16.36 9.92
N LYS A 55 28.83 17.54 10.54
CA LYS A 55 27.73 18.27 11.18
C LYS A 55 26.65 18.65 10.17
N ALA A 56 27.05 19.25 9.04
CA ALA A 56 26.12 19.62 7.97
C ALA A 56 25.35 18.40 7.42
N ARG A 57 26.02 17.26 7.24
CA ARG A 57 25.40 15.99 6.85
C ARG A 57 24.42 15.49 7.91
N GLY A 58 24.78 15.54 9.19
CA GLY A 58 23.90 15.18 10.30
C GLY A 58 22.63 16.03 10.35
N GLU A 59 22.74 17.34 10.17
CA GLU A 59 21.59 18.25 10.11
C GLU A 59 20.67 17.96 8.91
N ARG A 60 21.25 17.61 7.75
CA ARG A 60 20.48 17.18 6.57
C ARG A 60 19.73 15.89 6.86
N TYR A 61 20.39 14.89 7.45
CA TYR A 61 19.78 13.60 7.78
C TYR A 61 18.70 13.72 8.85
N ALA A 62 18.85 14.62 9.83
CA ALA A 62 17.82 14.89 10.82
C ALA A 62 16.53 15.39 10.15
N LYS A 63 16.64 16.38 9.25
CA LYS A 63 15.49 16.89 8.47
C LYS A 63 14.87 15.83 7.57
N ALA A 64 15.69 14.96 6.99
CA ALA A 64 15.20 13.85 6.17
C ALA A 64 14.36 12.85 6.99
N MET A 65 14.77 12.55 8.23
CA MET A 65 14.01 11.67 9.13
C MET A 65 12.68 12.29 9.57
N GLU A 66 12.65 13.59 9.88
CA GLU A 66 11.39 14.31 10.19
C GLU A 66 10.40 14.25 9.01
N GLU A 67 10.89 14.48 7.79
CA GLU A 67 10.07 14.39 6.58
C GLU A 67 9.61 12.95 6.30
N TYR A 68 10.47 11.96 6.58
CA TYR A 68 10.12 10.55 6.47
C TYR A 68 8.96 10.19 7.38
N GLU A 69 9.01 10.56 8.66
CA GLU A 69 7.94 10.26 9.62
C GLU A 69 6.60 10.84 9.15
N ARG A 70 6.61 12.08 8.65
CA ARG A 70 5.42 12.73 8.10
C ARG A 70 4.85 11.99 6.88
N ARG A 71 5.70 11.61 5.92
CA ARG A 71 5.26 10.88 4.72
C ARG A 71 4.81 9.46 5.04
N TYR A 72 5.51 8.79 5.95
CA TYR A 72 5.16 7.45 6.41
C TYR A 72 3.80 7.43 7.10
N ALA A 73 3.53 8.38 7.99
CA ALA A 73 2.22 8.52 8.63
C ALA A 73 1.09 8.69 7.60
N ARG A 74 1.30 9.54 6.57
CA ARG A 74 0.33 9.70 5.48
C ARG A 74 0.14 8.41 4.69
N HIS A 75 1.23 7.72 4.36
CA HIS A 75 1.18 6.46 3.63
C HIS A 75 0.39 5.38 4.39
N MET A 76 0.56 5.29 5.71
CA MET A 76 -0.20 4.37 6.56
C MET A 76 -1.70 4.69 6.57
N GLN A 77 -2.08 5.98 6.61
CA GLN A 77 -3.48 6.40 6.53
C GLN A 77 -4.10 6.01 5.17
N GLU A 78 -3.37 6.23 4.08
CA GLU A 78 -3.80 5.84 2.72
C GLU A 78 -3.97 4.31 2.61
N GLN A 79 -3.03 3.53 3.15
CA GLN A 79 -3.09 2.07 3.14
C GLN A 79 -4.29 1.56 3.97
N GLU A 80 -4.54 2.14 5.14
CA GLU A 80 -5.68 1.79 5.96
C GLU A 80 -7.01 2.10 5.25
N ALA A 81 -7.10 3.23 4.54
CA ALA A 81 -8.27 3.57 3.73
C ALA A 81 -8.49 2.56 2.58
N GLN A 82 -7.43 2.11 1.92
CA GLN A 82 -7.51 1.07 0.89
C GLN A 82 -8.02 -0.26 1.45
N VAL A 83 -7.51 -0.68 2.62
CA VAL A 83 -7.98 -1.89 3.30
C VAL A 83 -9.46 -1.79 3.69
N ARG A 84 -9.91 -0.63 4.19
CA ARG A 84 -11.33 -0.39 4.48
C ARG A 84 -12.19 -0.49 3.23
N SER A 85 -11.77 0.16 2.14
CA SER A 85 -12.50 0.11 0.86
C SER A 85 -12.59 -1.32 0.32
N PHE A 86 -11.50 -2.08 0.38
CA PHE A 86 -11.50 -3.49 -0.01
C PHE A 86 -12.48 -4.32 0.83
N LYS A 87 -12.50 -4.15 2.16
CA LYS A 87 -13.43 -4.88 3.04
C LYS A 87 -14.89 -4.61 2.68
N LEU A 88 -15.24 -3.34 2.47
CA LEU A 88 -16.60 -2.96 2.05
C LEU A 88 -16.95 -3.56 0.69
N GLY A 89 -16.04 -3.48 -0.29
CA GLY A 89 -16.24 -4.09 -1.60
C GLY A 89 -16.41 -5.60 -1.54
N ALA A 90 -15.68 -6.29 -0.66
CA ALA A 90 -15.80 -7.74 -0.46
C ALA A 90 -17.16 -8.14 0.12
N ILE A 91 -17.66 -7.37 1.10
CA ILE A 91 -18.99 -7.59 1.67
C ILE A 91 -20.06 -7.44 0.59
N HIS A 92 -20.06 -6.32 -0.14
CA HIS A 92 -21.04 -6.08 -1.19
C HIS A 92 -20.99 -7.12 -2.31
N PHE A 93 -19.78 -7.54 -2.71
CA PHE A 93 -19.64 -8.61 -3.71
C PHE A 93 -20.28 -9.93 -3.25
N VAL A 94 -20.12 -10.30 -1.97
CA VAL A 94 -20.75 -11.50 -1.40
C VAL A 94 -22.26 -11.35 -1.33
N GLU A 95 -22.77 -10.19 -0.90
CA GLU A 95 -24.21 -9.87 -0.86
C GLU A 95 -24.86 -9.96 -2.24
N ASP A 96 -24.23 -9.35 -3.26
CA ASP A 96 -24.72 -9.38 -4.64
C ASP A 96 -24.74 -10.81 -5.19
N LYS A 97 -23.69 -11.60 -4.90
CA LYS A 97 -23.64 -13.01 -5.31
C LYS A 97 -24.70 -13.86 -4.62
N ALA A 98 -24.96 -13.63 -3.33
CA ALA A 98 -26.03 -14.30 -2.60
C ALA A 98 -27.40 -13.95 -3.19
N SER A 99 -27.68 -12.66 -3.40
CA SER A 99 -28.93 -12.18 -4.00
C SER A 99 -29.17 -12.76 -5.40
N GLN A 100 -28.13 -12.81 -6.25
CA GLN A 100 -28.21 -13.44 -7.57
C GLN A 100 -28.55 -14.94 -7.49
N ASN A 101 -27.93 -15.66 -6.54
CA ASN A 101 -28.18 -17.08 -6.32
C ASN A 101 -29.62 -17.32 -5.83
N ASP A 102 -30.09 -16.52 -4.88
CA ASP A 102 -31.45 -16.61 -4.35
C ASP A 102 -32.49 -16.32 -5.43
N GLN A 103 -32.29 -15.30 -6.27
CA GLN A 103 -33.15 -15.03 -7.41
C GLN A 103 -33.18 -16.19 -8.42
N GLN A 104 -32.03 -16.83 -8.68
CA GLN A 104 -31.97 -18.01 -9.56
C GLN A 104 -32.72 -19.20 -8.97
N LYS A 105 -32.57 -19.46 -7.67
CA LYS A 105 -33.30 -20.53 -6.96
C LYS A 105 -34.81 -20.28 -6.96
N MET A 106 -35.24 -19.06 -6.66
CA MET A 106 -36.67 -18.70 -6.69
C MET A 106 -37.27 -18.93 -8.07
N ARG A 107 -36.61 -18.49 -9.14
CA ARG A 107 -37.04 -18.75 -10.53
C ARG A 107 -37.13 -20.24 -10.86
N SER A 108 -36.19 -21.05 -10.34
CA SER A 108 -36.21 -22.51 -10.53
C SER A 108 -37.35 -23.20 -9.77
N ILE A 109 -37.71 -22.69 -8.60
CA ILE A 109 -38.85 -23.19 -7.83
C ILE A 109 -40.15 -22.82 -8.55
N GLU A 110 -40.30 -21.57 -8.98
CA GLU A 110 -41.46 -21.07 -9.73
C GLU A 110 -41.68 -21.88 -11.02
N SER A 111 -40.64 -22.15 -11.80
CA SER A 111 -40.75 -22.95 -13.02
C SER A 111 -41.20 -24.39 -12.76
N SER A 112 -40.83 -24.96 -11.61
CA SER A 112 -41.25 -26.31 -11.21
C SER A 112 -42.74 -26.39 -10.85
N PHE A 113 -43.34 -25.29 -10.37
CA PHE A 113 -44.77 -25.21 -10.08
C PHE A 113 -45.63 -24.77 -11.28
N SER A 114 -45.05 -24.11 -12.28
CA SER A 114 -45.75 -23.66 -13.49
C SER A 114 -45.84 -24.70 -14.62
N THR A 115 -45.37 -25.93 -14.40
CA THR A 115 -45.52 -27.02 -15.37
C THR A 115 -46.80 -27.82 -15.03
N PRO A 116 -47.84 -27.83 -15.89
CA PRO A 116 -49.09 -28.58 -15.64
C PRO A 116 -48.92 -30.09 -15.71
#